data_AF-A0AAP6GCF9-F1
#
_entry.id   AF-A0AAP6GCF9-F1
#
_cell.length_a   1.000
_cell.length_b   1.000
_cell.length_c   1.000
_cell.angle_alpha   90.00
_cell.angle_beta   90.00
_cell.angle_gamma   90.00
#
_symmetry.space_group_name_H-M   'P 1'
#
loop_
_entity.id
_entity.type
_entity.pdbx_description
1 polymer ?
#
loop_
_entity_poly.entity_id
_entity_poly.type
_entity_poly.pdbx_seq_one_letter_code
_entity_poly.pdbx_strand_id
1 'polypeptide(L)'
;MSMTGAVPPSTERETRQRQLLGLGRLILQQARAGQWDAVRLADHRLARLVDQLRQQPALWQSLVPARDQVRHWHQEALALCQQETAQRKQEWDALSLRREGLQAYDEAQAWA
;
A
#
# COMPACT_ATOMS: atom_id res chain seq x y z
N MET A 1 -26.60 -5.13 -35.56
CA MET A 1 -26.23 -3.71 -35.43
C MET A 1 -25.43 -3.55 -34.16
N SER A 2 -24.11 -3.45 -34.28
CA SER A 2 -23.21 -3.39 -33.12
C SER A 2 -22.92 -1.93 -32.81
N MET A 3 -23.55 -1.39 -31.77
CA MET A 3 -23.15 -0.10 -31.20
C MET A 3 -21.86 -0.31 -30.41
N THR A 4 -20.72 -0.26 -31.08
CA THR A 4 -19.45 0.07 -30.41
C THR A 4 -19.54 1.53 -29.97
N GLY A 5 -20.19 1.74 -28.83
CA GLY A 5 -20.21 3.04 -28.17
C GLY A 5 -18.79 3.37 -27.72
N ALA A 6 -18.05 4.08 -28.56
CA ALA A 6 -16.81 4.71 -28.15
C ALA A 6 -17.13 5.62 -26.95
N VAL A 7 -16.57 5.29 -25.79
CA VAL A 7 -16.73 6.12 -24.59
C VAL A 7 -16.16 7.50 -24.91
N PRO A 8 -16.88 8.59 -24.64
CA PRO A 8 -16.37 9.93 -24.90
C PRO A 8 -15.04 10.13 -24.17
N PRO A 9 -14.03 10.77 -24.78
CA PRO A 9 -12.71 10.94 -24.19
C PRO A 9 -12.74 11.69 -22.84
N SER A 10 -13.74 12.55 -22.61
CA SER A 10 -13.99 13.18 -21.31
C SER A 10 -14.45 12.16 -20.25
N THR A 11 -15.38 11.28 -20.59
CA THR A 11 -15.91 10.22 -19.71
C THR A 11 -14.85 9.18 -19.36
N GLU A 12 -13.97 8.84 -20.31
CA GLU A 12 -12.84 7.95 -20.04
C GLU A 12 -11.88 8.58 -19.04
N ARG A 13 -11.47 9.83 -19.27
CA ARG A 13 -10.59 10.56 -18.34
C ARG A 13 -11.15 10.60 -16.92
N GLU A 14 -12.40 11.00 -16.75
CA GLU A 14 -13.06 11.06 -15.44
C GLU A 14 -13.12 9.70 -14.75
N THR A 15 -13.38 8.65 -15.52
CA THR A 15 -13.41 7.28 -14.99
C THR A 15 -12.04 6.85 -14.50
N ARG A 16 -10.98 7.07 -15.28
CA ARG A 16 -9.60 6.75 -14.87
C ARG A 16 -9.12 7.59 -13.70
N GLN A 17 -9.48 8.86 -13.66
CA GLN A 17 -9.22 9.74 -12.52
C GLN A 17 -9.87 9.19 -11.23
N ARG A 18 -11.16 8.83 -11.29
CA ARG A 18 -11.86 8.24 -10.13
C ARG A 18 -11.23 6.91 -9.70
N GLN A 19 -10.82 6.07 -10.64
CA GLN A 19 -10.13 4.81 -10.33
C GLN A 19 -8.79 5.05 -9.62
N LEU A 20 -7.95 5.95 -10.13
CA LEU A 20 -6.67 6.31 -9.50
C LEU A 20 -6.87 6.85 -8.08
N LEU A 21 -7.74 7.86 -7.93
CA LEU A 21 -8.00 8.48 -6.64
C LEU A 21 -8.63 7.51 -5.64
N GLY A 22 -9.55 6.66 -6.12
CA GLY A 22 -10.19 5.64 -5.30
C GLY A 22 -9.19 4.63 -4.75
N LEU A 23 -8.28 4.13 -5.60
CA LEU A 23 -7.24 3.19 -5.18
C LEU A 23 -6.21 3.84 -4.24
N GLY A 24 -5.74 5.05 -4.54
CA GLY A 24 -4.79 5.74 -3.66
C GLY A 24 -5.38 6.03 -2.27
N ARG A 25 -6.65 6.46 -2.21
CA ARG A 25 -7.35 6.66 -0.94
C ARG A 25 -7.55 5.36 -0.18
N LEU A 26 -7.92 4.29 -0.88
CA LEU A 26 -8.10 2.98 -0.28
C LEU A 26 -6.81 2.48 0.36
N ILE A 27 -5.67 2.58 -0.33
CA ILE A 27 -4.36 2.20 0.21
C ILE A 27 -4.08 2.93 1.53
N LEU A 28 -4.26 4.24 1.57
CA LEU A 28 -4.03 5.03 2.78
C LEU A 28 -5.00 4.66 3.91
N GLN A 29 -6.27 4.45 3.62
CA GLN A 29 -7.27 4.03 4.61
C GLN A 29 -6.91 2.67 5.21
N GLN A 30 -6.49 1.71 4.39
CA GLN A 30 -6.10 0.38 4.85
C GLN A 30 -4.81 0.42 5.67
N ALA A 31 -3.85 1.27 5.29
CA ALA A 31 -2.62 1.46 6.05
C ALA A 31 -2.91 2.07 7.44
N ARG A 32 -3.78 3.09 7.51
CA ARG A 32 -4.23 3.69 8.78
C ARG A 32 -4.98 2.69 9.68
N ALA A 33 -5.63 1.70 9.08
CA ALA A 33 -6.34 0.64 9.80
C ALA A 33 -5.45 -0.58 10.13
N GLY A 34 -4.16 -0.57 9.78
CA GLY A 34 -3.25 -1.69 9.98
C GLY A 34 -3.55 -2.94 9.13
N GLN A 35 -4.34 -2.80 8.06
CA GLN A 35 -4.75 -3.91 7.20
C GLN A 35 -3.71 -4.17 6.10
N TRP A 36 -2.54 -4.66 6.48
CA TRP A 36 -1.36 -4.72 5.60
C TRP A 36 -1.53 -5.61 4.36
N ASP A 37 -2.26 -6.71 4.46
CA ASP A 37 -2.60 -7.53 3.29
C ASP A 37 -3.53 -6.81 2.32
N ALA A 38 -4.49 -6.03 2.84
CA ALA A 38 -5.37 -5.22 2.02
C ALA A 38 -4.61 -4.07 1.33
N VAL A 39 -3.63 -3.47 2.02
CA VAL A 39 -2.70 -2.49 1.44
C VAL A 39 -1.96 -3.11 0.25
N ARG A 40 -1.34 -4.28 0.44
CA ARG A 40 -0.60 -4.99 -0.62
C ARG A 40 -1.49 -5.31 -1.83
N LEU A 41 -2.71 -5.78 -1.59
CA LEU A 41 -3.66 -6.08 -2.67
C LEU A 41 -4.08 -4.82 -3.44
N ALA A 42 -4.36 -3.73 -2.73
CA ALA A 42 -4.74 -2.45 -3.34
C ALA A 42 -3.56 -1.83 -4.12
N ASP A 43 -2.33 -1.93 -3.61
CA ASP A 43 -1.11 -1.47 -4.27
C ASP A 43 -0.85 -2.23 -5.58
N HIS A 44 -0.98 -3.55 -5.60
CA HIS A 44 -0.89 -4.34 -6.84
C HIS A 44 -1.94 -3.93 -7.88
N ARG A 45 -3.17 -3.62 -7.45
CA ARG A 45 -4.22 -3.11 -8.36
C ARG A 45 -3.88 -1.73 -8.91
N LEU A 46 -3.33 -0.86 -8.07
CA LEU A 46 -2.86 0.47 -8.50
C LEU A 46 -1.73 0.37 -9.51
N ALA A 47 -0.73 -0.49 -9.26
CA ALA A 47 0.39 -0.72 -10.19
C ALA A 47 -0.12 -1.16 -11.57
N ARG A 48 -1.02 -2.16 -11.62
CA ARG A 48 -1.62 -2.63 -12.87
C ARG A 48 -2.38 -1.53 -13.61
N LEU A 49 -3.14 -0.68 -12.90
CA LEU A 49 -3.84 0.44 -13.50
C LEU A 49 -2.85 1.46 -14.08
N VAL A 50 -1.79 1.78 -13.34
CA VAL A 50 -0.74 2.70 -13.80
C VAL A 50 -0.06 2.17 -15.06
N ASP A 51 0.28 0.89 -15.11
CA ASP A 51 0.90 0.27 -16.29
C ASP A 51 -0.01 0.36 -17.53
N GLN A 52 -1.31 0.13 -17.35
CA GLN A 52 -2.30 0.30 -18.43
C GLN A 52 -2.39 1.76 -18.89
N LEU A 53 -2.45 2.71 -17.96
CA LEU A 53 -2.56 4.13 -18.30
C LEU A 53 -1.30 4.67 -18.99
N ARG A 54 -0.12 4.15 -18.64
CA ARG A 54 1.15 4.53 -19.28
C ARG A 54 1.20 4.19 -20.78
N GLN A 55 0.43 3.20 -21.23
CA GLN A 55 0.28 2.87 -22.64
C GLN A 55 -0.52 3.92 -23.42
N GLN A 56 -1.14 4.89 -22.74
CA GLN A 56 -1.92 5.97 -23.33
C GLN A 56 -1.35 7.35 -22.90
N PRO A 57 -0.29 7.86 -23.55
CA PRO A 57 0.47 9.01 -23.08
C PRO A 57 -0.35 10.29 -22.87
N ALA A 58 -1.25 10.61 -23.81
CA ALA A 58 -2.11 11.79 -23.71
C ALA A 58 -3.06 11.72 -22.50
N LEU A 59 -3.69 10.56 -22.29
CA LEU A 59 -4.54 10.31 -21.12
C LEU A 59 -3.71 10.37 -19.83
N TRP A 60 -2.57 9.70 -19.79
CA TRP A 60 -1.65 9.70 -18.64
C TRP A 60 -1.18 11.10 -18.23
N GLN A 61 -0.96 11.98 -19.21
CA GLN A 61 -0.55 13.36 -18.98
C GLN A 61 -1.72 14.23 -18.50
N SER A 62 -2.94 13.97 -18.97
CA SER A 62 -4.15 14.67 -18.50
C SER A 62 -4.52 14.36 -17.03
N LEU A 63 -3.95 13.29 -16.47
CA LEU A 63 -4.21 12.79 -15.12
C LEU A 63 -3.16 13.23 -14.08
N VAL A 64 -2.26 14.14 -14.42
CA VAL A 64 -1.18 14.63 -13.52
C VAL A 64 -1.69 15.01 -12.12
N PRO A 65 -2.75 15.84 -11.96
CA PRO A 65 -3.22 16.20 -10.62
C PRO A 65 -3.66 15.00 -9.78
N ALA A 66 -4.34 14.02 -10.40
CA ALA A 66 -4.77 12.81 -9.72
C ALA A 66 -3.58 11.94 -9.32
N ARG A 67 -2.56 11.84 -10.17
CA ARG A 67 -1.34 11.10 -9.89
C ARG A 67 -0.54 11.71 -8.75
N ASP A 68 -0.43 13.04 -8.70
CA ASP A 68 0.28 13.73 -7.64
C ASP A 68 -0.40 13.48 -6.28
N GLN A 69 -1.74 13.54 -6.25
CA GLN A 69 -2.49 13.21 -5.04
C GLN A 69 -2.32 11.74 -4.62
N VAL A 70 -2.32 10.80 -5.58
CA VAL A 70 -2.07 9.38 -5.30
C VAL A 70 -0.66 9.17 -4.76
N ARG A 71 0.36 9.85 -5.30
CA ARG A 71 1.73 9.77 -4.77
C ARG A 71 1.82 10.24 -3.32
N HIS A 72 1.13 11.34 -2.99
CA HIS A 72 1.09 11.85 -1.62
C HIS A 72 0.51 10.81 -0.65
N TRP A 73 -0.66 10.25 -0.99
CA TRP A 73 -1.29 9.20 -0.16
C TRP A 73 -0.45 7.92 -0.08
N HIS A 74 0.23 7.56 -1.16
CA HIS A 74 1.12 6.39 -1.18
C HIS A 74 2.35 6.59 -0.28
N GLN A 75 2.94 7.78 -0.28
CA GLN A 75 4.04 8.14 0.62
C GLN A 75 3.62 8.10 2.09
N GLU A 76 2.44 8.61 2.42
CA GLU A 76 1.88 8.48 3.77
C GLU A 76 1.68 7.01 4.16
N ALA A 77 1.09 6.20 3.28
CA ALA A 77 0.86 4.78 3.54
C ALA A 77 2.19 4.01 3.73
N LEU A 78 3.22 4.35 2.95
CA LEU A 78 4.56 3.78 3.07
C LEU A 78 5.18 4.11 4.44
N ALA A 79 5.04 5.35 4.91
CA ALA A 79 5.54 5.75 6.23
C ALA A 79 4.87 4.94 7.35
N LEU A 80 3.56 4.68 7.25
CA LEU A 80 2.84 3.83 8.20
C LEU A 80 3.35 2.38 8.17
N CYS A 81 3.58 1.82 6.99
CA CYS A 81 4.16 0.47 6.86
C CYS A 81 5.57 0.38 7.47
N GLN A 82 6.40 1.42 7.29
CA GLN A 82 7.74 1.49 7.87
C GLN A 82 7.69 1.55 9.39
N GLN A 83 6.78 2.36 9.94
CA GLN A 83 6.55 2.45 11.38
C GLN A 83 6.14 1.09 11.98
N GLU A 84 5.16 0.41 11.37
CA GLU A 84 4.74 -0.92 11.82
C GLU A 84 5.89 -1.92 11.79
N THR A 85 6.67 -1.93 10.70
CA THR A 85 7.81 -2.84 10.56
C THR A 85 8.84 -2.60 11.67
N ALA A 86 9.13 -1.33 11.98
CA ALA A 86 10.03 -0.97 13.06
C ALA A 86 9.48 -1.43 14.43
N GLN A 87 8.19 -1.24 14.68
CA GLN A 87 7.55 -1.70 15.91
C GLN A 87 7.62 -3.23 16.04
N ARG A 88 7.25 -3.98 15.01
CA ARG A 88 7.30 -5.46 15.03
C ARG A 88 8.71 -5.98 15.24
N LYS A 89 9.71 -5.31 14.68
CA LYS A 89 11.12 -5.64 14.92
C LYS A 89 11.49 -5.45 16.39
N GLN A 90 11.12 -4.31 16.99
CA GLN A 90 11.38 -4.07 18.42
C GLN A 90 10.68 -5.09 19.32
N GLU A 91 9.43 -5.44 19.01
CA GLU A 91 8.69 -6.47 19.73
C GLU A 91 9.37 -7.85 19.63
N TRP A 92 9.85 -8.22 18.44
CA TRP A 92 10.59 -9.46 18.23
C TRP A 92 11.90 -9.50 19.01
N ASP A 93 12.67 -8.41 18.99
CA ASP A 93 13.95 -8.30 19.71
C ASP A 93 13.71 -8.42 21.23
N ALA A 94 12.66 -7.77 21.75
CA ALA A 94 12.28 -7.87 23.17
C ALA A 94 11.84 -9.29 23.57
N LEU A 95 11.12 -10.00 22.72
CA LEU A 95 10.75 -11.41 22.94
C LEU A 95 11.98 -12.32 22.95
N SER A 96 12.92 -12.08 22.03
CA SER A 96 14.15 -12.85 21.93
C SER A 96 15.02 -12.69 23.18
N LEU A 97 15.20 -11.45 23.66
CA LEU A 97 15.93 -11.15 24.90
C LEU A 97 15.29 -11.81 26.13
N ARG A 98 13.95 -11.82 26.23
CA ARG A 98 13.26 -12.52 27.32
C ARG A 98 13.49 -14.03 27.28
N ARG A 99 13.55 -14.62 26.08
CA ARG A 99 13.82 -16.05 25.91
C ARG A 99 15.25 -16.40 26.31
N GLU A 100 16.24 -15.59 25.96
CA GLU A 100 17.62 -15.76 26.45
C GLU A 100 17.69 -15.62 27.97
N GLY A 101 16.97 -14.66 28.57
CA GLY A 101 16.88 -14.51 30.02
C GLY A 101 16.25 -15.73 30.72
N LEU A 102 15.21 -16.31 30.13
CA LEU A 102 14.59 -17.55 30.64
C LEU A 102 15.54 -18.75 30.50
N GLN A 103 16.21 -18.89 29.37
CA GLN A 103 17.17 -19.98 29.15
C GLN A 103 18.37 -19.88 30.11
N ALA A 104 18.90 -18.68 30.35
CA ALA A 104 19.96 -18.45 31.32
C ALA A 104 19.52 -18.74 32.76
N TYR A 105 18.25 -18.48 33.08
CA TYR A 105 17.67 -18.82 34.39
C TYR A 105 17.52 -20.34 34.58
N ASP A 106 17.06 -21.05 33.55
CA ASP A 106 16.94 -22.52 33.57
C ASP A 106 18.31 -23.21 33.65
N GLU A 107 19.32 -22.70 32.93
CA GLU A 107 20.71 -23.20 32.99
C GLU A 107 21.34 -22.99 34.38
N ALA A 108 21.07 -21.85 35.03
CA ALA A 108 21.55 -21.57 36.39
C ALA A 108 20.88 -22.47 37.45
N GLN A 109 19.61 -22.87 37.27
CA GLN A 109 18.96 -23.84 38.16
C GLN A 109 19.46 -25.27 37.95
N ALA A 110 19.87 -25.66 36.75
CA ALA A 110 20.38 -27.01 36.46
C ALA A 110 21.77 -27.28 37.07
N TRP A 111 22.49 -26.24 37.52
CA TRP A 111 23.80 -26.34 38.18
C TRP A 111 23.75 -26.17 39.71
N ALA A 112 22.55 -25.98 40.28
CA ALA A 112 22.31 -25.95 41.73
C ALA A 112 21.82 -27.32 42.24
#